data_AF-P84837-F1
#
_entry.id   AF-P84837-F1
#
_cell.length_a   1.000
_cell.length_b   1.000
_cell.length_c   1.000
_cell.angle_alpha   90.00
_cell.angle_beta   90.00
_cell.angle_gamma   90.00
#
_symmetry.space_group_name_H-M   'P 1'
#
loop_
_entity.id
_entity.type
_entity.pdbx_description
1 polymer ?
#
loop_
_entity_poly.entity_id
_entity_poly.type
_entity_poly.pdbx_seq_one_letter_code
_entity_poly.pdbx_strand_id
1 'polypeptide(L)' 'ECRKMFGGCSVDSDCCAHLGCKPTLKYCAWDGT' A
#
# COMPACT_ATOMS: atom_id res chain seq x y z
N GLU A 1 -8.58 -7.32 6.03
CA GLU A 1 -7.71 -6.42 6.82
C GLU A 1 -6.80 -5.67 5.84
N CYS A 2 -6.59 -4.37 6.02
CA CYS A 2 -5.72 -3.59 5.13
C CYS A 2 -4.33 -3.39 5.75
N ARG A 3 -3.33 -3.20 4.90
CA ARG A 3 -1.93 -2.99 5.25
C ARG A 3 -1.70 -1.50 5.50
N LYS A 4 -1.16 -1.19 6.68
CA LYS A 4 -0.74 0.16 7.05
C LYS A 4 0.50 0.59 6.26
N MET A 5 0.90 1.86 6.41
CA MET A 5 2.09 2.41 5.78
C MET A 5 3.32 1.53 6.08
N PHE A 6 4.13 1.27 5.03
CA PHE A 6 5.26 0.33 5.03
C PHE A 6 4.91 -1.16 5.23
N GLY A 7 3.63 -1.51 5.28
CA GLY A 7 3.18 -2.90 5.22
C GLY A 7 3.41 -3.50 3.84
N GLY A 8 3.86 -4.76 3.80
CA GLY A 8 4.05 -5.47 2.52
C GLY A 8 2.72 -5.66 1.76
N CYS A 9 2.76 -5.53 0.45
CA CYS A 9 1.60 -5.62 -0.44
C CYS A 9 1.94 -6.28 -1.78
N SER A 10 0.91 -6.79 -2.46
CA SER A 10 1.00 -7.27 -3.84
C SER A 10 0.18 -6.39 -4.79
N VAL A 11 -0.93 -5.83 -4.31
CA VAL A 11 -1.84 -4.97 -5.07
C VAL A 11 -2.26 -3.77 -4.21
N ASP A 12 -2.72 -2.68 -4.83
CA ASP A 12 -3.14 -1.47 -4.10
C ASP A 12 -4.27 -1.74 -3.10
N SER A 13 -5.20 -2.67 -3.41
CA SER A 13 -6.30 -3.06 -2.53
C SER A 13 -5.85 -3.78 -1.25
N ASP A 14 -4.58 -4.19 -1.15
CA ASP A 14 -4.01 -4.68 0.11
C ASP A 14 -3.81 -3.54 1.10
N CYS A 15 -3.62 -2.30 0.63
CA CYS A 15 -3.28 -1.14 1.43
C CYS A 15 -4.54 -0.46 1.99
N CYS A 16 -4.39 0.23 3.13
CA CYS A 16 -5.49 1.01 3.70
C CYS A 16 -5.81 2.24 2.85
N ALA A 17 -6.97 2.87 3.09
CA ALA A 17 -7.34 4.12 2.42
C ALA A 17 -6.19 5.16 2.50
N HIS A 18 -6.00 5.92 1.42
CA HIS A 18 -4.87 6.84 1.18
C HIS A 18 -3.51 6.17 0.97
N LEU A 19 -3.45 4.83 0.92
CA LEU A 19 -2.24 4.09 0.65
C LEU A 19 -2.41 3.24 -0.62
N GLY A 20 -1.34 3.17 -1.40
CA GLY A 20 -1.21 2.31 -2.56
C GLY A 20 0.08 1.48 -2.46
N CYS A 21 0.06 0.34 -3.13
CA CYS A 21 1.15 -0.59 -3.18
C CYS A 21 2.23 -0.11 -4.16
N LYS A 22 3.43 0.18 -3.66
CA LYS A 22 4.56 0.57 -4.51
C LYS A 22 5.15 -0.67 -5.17
N PRO A 23 5.05 -0.84 -6.50
CA PRO A 23 5.38 -2.10 -7.17
C PRO A 23 6.86 -2.47 -7.08
N THR A 24 7.75 -1.47 -6.97
CA THR A 24 9.21 -1.68 -6.92
C THR A 24 9.67 -2.33 -5.61
N LEU A 25 9.12 -1.88 -4.48
CA LEU A 25 9.55 -2.28 -3.14
C LEU A 25 8.47 -3.08 -2.39
N LYS A 26 7.31 -3.32 -3.04
CA LYS A 26 6.18 -4.11 -2.54
C LYS A 26 5.70 -3.70 -1.15
N TYR A 27 5.54 -2.40 -0.92
CA TYR A 27 5.02 -1.84 0.34
C TYR A 27 3.96 -0.77 0.10
N CYS A 28 3.05 -0.64 1.07
CA CYS A 28 2.04 0.40 1.07
C CYS A 28 2.65 1.76 1.43
N ALA A 29 2.50 2.74 0.53
CA ALA A 29 2.86 4.13 0.79
C ALA A 29 1.72 5.03 0.32
N TRP A 30 1.78 6.31 0.66
CA TRP A 30 0.78 7.27 0.22
C TRP A 30 0.55 7.19 -1.30
N ASP A 31 -0.70 7.00 -1.70
CA ASP A 31 -1.12 6.96 -3.10
C ASP A 31 -1.30 8.37 -3.69
N GLY A 32 -1.41 9.40 -2.84
CA GLY A 32 -1.60 10.79 -3.22
C GLY A 32 -3.07 11.23 -3.23
N THR A 33 -3.98 10.40 -2.73
CA THR A 33 -5.37 10.77 -2.40
C THR A 33 -5.47 11.32 -0.98
#